data_AF-A0A812T8Z9-F1
#
_entry.id   AF-A0A812T8Z9-F1
#
_cell.length_a   1.000
_cell.length_b   1.000
_cell.length_c   1.000
_cell.angle_alpha   90.00
_cell.angle_beta   90.00
_cell.angle_gamma   90.00
#
_symmetry.space_group_name_H-M   'P 1'
#
loop_
_entity.id
_entity.type
_entity.pdbx_description
1 polymer ?
#
loop_
_entity_poly.entity_id
_entity_poly.type
_entity_poly.pdbx_seq_one_letter_code
_entity_poly.pdbx_strand_id
1 'polypeptide(L)'
;MFYVEAPENPKFGSVADCLWWGTTALTTVGYGDLYPESPMGRLVASITAFLGIGLFALPAGIITTGFRLEEERRLHRKLSVPLDDGSPAGETEFQLELLRSIQRLERKLEGLEGKLQDVHGEIQSLRVERDRHKP
;
A
#
# COMPACT_ATOMS: atom_id res chain seq x y z
N MET A 1 28.52 23.71 -9.42
CA MET A 1 29.52 22.79 -10.02
C MET A 1 30.67 23.51 -10.67
N PHE A 2 30.40 24.48 -11.56
CA PHE A 2 31.41 25.36 -12.17
C PHE A 2 32.52 25.82 -11.20
N TYR A 3 32.16 26.51 -10.10
CA TYR A 3 33.14 27.02 -9.14
C TYR A 3 33.94 25.95 -8.37
N VAL A 4 33.43 24.71 -8.27
CA VAL A 4 34.05 23.64 -7.49
C VAL A 4 34.98 22.79 -8.36
N GLU A 5 34.61 22.56 -9.63
CA GLU A 5 35.35 21.70 -10.54
C GLU A 5 36.17 22.45 -11.59
N ALA A 6 35.83 23.68 -11.97
CA ALA A 6 36.57 24.41 -13.01
C ALA A 6 38.09 24.56 -12.74
N PRO A 7 38.58 24.66 -11.49
CA PRO A 7 40.02 24.70 -11.21
C PRO A 7 40.75 23.37 -11.45
N GLU A 8 40.06 22.23 -11.29
CA GLU A 8 40.66 20.89 -11.30
C GLU A 8 40.33 20.11 -12.58
N ASN A 9 39.20 20.41 -13.22
CA ASN A 9 38.69 19.71 -14.37
C ASN A 9 38.34 20.68 -15.52
N PRO A 10 39.19 20.76 -16.57
CA PRO A 10 38.99 21.67 -17.70
C PRO A 10 37.74 21.33 -18.53
N LYS A 11 37.13 20.15 -18.36
CA LYS A 11 35.87 19.80 -19.02
C LYS A 11 34.66 20.57 -18.46
N PHE A 12 34.79 21.17 -17.25
CA PHE A 12 33.82 22.13 -16.71
C PHE A 12 34.18 23.57 -17.07
N GLY A 13 34.67 23.79 -18.31
CA GLY A 13 35.22 25.06 -18.76
C GLY A 13 34.19 26.15 -19.02
N SER A 14 32.91 25.80 -19.21
CA SER A 14 31.83 26.77 -19.39
C SER A 14 30.62 26.50 -18.49
N VAL A 15 29.79 27.53 -18.31
CA VAL A 15 28.51 27.41 -17.60
C VAL A 15 27.57 26.46 -18.35
N ALA A 16 27.65 26.41 -19.68
CA ALA A 16 26.83 25.51 -20.50
C ALA A 16 27.16 24.03 -20.23
N ASP A 17 28.44 23.67 -20.09
CA ASP A 17 28.87 22.31 -19.77
C ASP A 17 28.39 21.89 -18.37
N CYS A 18 28.40 22.83 -17.42
CA CYS A 18 27.86 22.59 -16.08
C CYS A 18 26.35 22.37 -16.09
N LEU A 19 25.61 23.10 -16.94
CA LEU A 19 24.17 22.93 -17.11
C LEU A 19 23.84 21.59 -17.79
N TRP A 20 24.63 21.20 -18.80
CA TRP A 20 24.52 19.88 -19.44
C TRP A 20 24.69 18.76 -18.41
N TRP A 21 25.80 18.78 -17.66
CA TRP A 21 26.05 17.82 -16.59
C TRP A 21 24.95 17.84 -15.53
N GLY A 22 24.55 19.02 -15.07
CA GLY A 22 23.52 19.17 -14.04
C GLY A 22 22.18 18.59 -14.49
N THR A 23 21.81 18.81 -15.75
CA THR A 23 20.57 18.28 -16.33
C THR A 23 20.62 16.76 -16.39
N THR A 24 21.69 16.18 -16.97
CA THR A 24 21.80 14.72 -17.13
C THR A 24 21.93 13.98 -15.79
N ALA A 25 22.57 14.59 -14.79
CA ALA A 25 22.65 14.07 -13.43
C ALA A 25 21.30 14.16 -12.70
N LEU A 26 20.61 15.30 -12.79
CA LEU A 26 19.32 15.52 -12.12
C LEU A 26 18.22 14.61 -12.69
N THR A 27 18.22 14.38 -14.01
CA THR A 27 17.28 13.46 -14.66
C THR A 27 17.71 12.00 -14.57
N THR A 28 18.77 11.68 -13.82
CA THR A 28 19.31 10.32 -13.64
C THR A 28 19.74 9.62 -14.93
N VAL A 29 19.99 10.38 -16.01
CA VAL A 29 20.45 9.84 -17.31
C VAL A 29 21.92 9.45 -17.23
N GLY A 30 22.76 10.37 -16.74
CA GLY A 30 24.17 10.11 -16.42
C GLY A 30 25.00 9.49 -17.55
N TYR A 31 25.11 10.16 -18.71
CA TYR A 31 25.89 9.67 -19.85
C TYR A 31 27.35 9.34 -19.54
N GLY A 32 27.94 9.98 -18.52
CA GLY A 32 29.31 9.73 -18.08
C GLY A 32 30.39 10.37 -18.97
N ASP A 33 29.99 11.17 -19.95
CA ASP A 33 30.84 12.02 -20.78
C ASP A 33 31.51 13.15 -19.97
N LEU A 34 30.78 13.68 -19.00
CA LEU A 34 31.23 14.70 -18.05
C LEU A 34 30.90 14.26 -16.62
N TYR A 35 31.89 14.31 -15.73
CA TYR A 35 31.72 13.95 -14.31
C TYR A 35 32.77 14.67 -13.45
N PRO A 36 32.45 15.00 -12.19
CA PRO A 36 33.42 15.61 -11.28
C PRO A 36 34.52 14.66 -10.87
N GLU A 37 35.74 15.17 -10.84
CA GLU A 37 36.91 14.41 -10.42
C GLU A 37 37.35 14.77 -8.99
N SER A 38 37.08 16.00 -8.56
CA SER A 38 37.47 16.51 -7.25
C SER A 38 36.67 15.85 -6.11
N PRO A 39 37.26 15.71 -4.90
CA PRO A 39 36.56 15.19 -3.74
C PRO A 39 35.29 16.01 -3.37
N MET A 40 35.37 17.34 -3.49
CA MET A 40 34.24 18.22 -3.19
C MET A 40 33.16 18.16 -4.27
N GLY A 41 33.55 18.06 -5.54
CA GLY A 41 32.61 17.87 -6.64
C GLY A 41 31.86 16.56 -6.55
N ARG A 42 32.53 15.48 -6.14
CA ARG A 42 31.87 14.19 -5.87
C ARG A 42 30.82 14.28 -4.76
N LEU A 43 31.07 15.04 -3.69
CA LEU A 43 30.08 15.26 -2.64
C LEU A 43 28.85 16.00 -3.16
N VAL A 44 29.05 17.09 -3.93
CA VAL A 44 27.97 17.86 -4.55
C VAL A 44 27.17 17.02 -5.54
N ALA A 45 27.85 16.17 -6.32
CA ALA A 45 27.20 15.25 -7.24
C ALA A 45 26.34 14.21 -6.53
N SER A 46 26.82 13.63 -5.44
CA SER A 46 26.04 12.70 -4.61
C SER A 46 24.76 13.37 -4.09
N ILE A 47 24.85 14.60 -3.57
CA ILE A 47 23.66 15.35 -3.11
C ILE A 47 22.69 15.61 -4.27
N THR A 48 23.21 16.00 -5.43
CA THR A 48 22.40 16.27 -6.63
C THR A 48 21.66 15.01 -7.10
N ALA A 49 22.28 13.84 -7.03
CA ALA A 49 21.65 12.56 -7.36
C ALA A 49 20.45 12.26 -6.44
N PHE A 50 20.60 12.45 -5.12
CA PHE A 50 19.48 12.29 -4.18
C PHE A 50 18.35 13.28 -4.43
N LEU A 51 18.67 14.53 -4.76
CA LEU A 51 17.68 15.54 -5.11
C LEU A 51 16.90 15.20 -6.37
N GLY A 52 17.56 14.63 -7.39
CA GLY A 52 16.90 14.15 -8.61
C GLY A 52 15.78 13.15 -8.30
N ILE A 53 16.07 12.15 -7.48
CA ILE A 53 15.08 11.14 -7.06
C ILE A 53 13.91 11.79 -6.32
N GLY A 54 14.19 12.69 -5.37
CA GLY A 54 13.15 13.40 -4.63
C GLY A 54 12.26 14.28 -5.50
N LEU A 55 12.84 14.94 -6.52
CA LEU A 55 12.09 15.81 -7.44
C LEU A 55 11.06 15.03 -8.25
N PHE A 56 11.42 13.84 -8.75
CA PHE A 56 10.49 13.00 -9.54
C PHE A 56 9.51 12.21 -8.66
N ALA A 57 9.81 12.01 -7.38
CA ALA A 57 8.91 11.31 -6.45
C ALA A 57 7.60 12.06 -6.22
N LEU A 58 7.62 13.41 -6.16
CA LEU A 58 6.41 14.20 -5.89
C LEU A 58 5.38 14.15 -7.02
N PRO A 59 5.71 14.42 -8.30
CA PRO A 59 4.75 14.29 -9.40
C PRO A 59 4.23 12.86 -9.56
N ALA A 60 5.10 11.85 -9.43
CA ALA A 60 4.71 10.45 -9.49
C ALA A 60 3.73 10.09 -8.35
N GLY A 61 3.98 10.61 -7.14
CA GLY A 61 3.09 10.46 -6.00
C GLY A 61 1.70 11.07 -6.24
N ILE A 62 1.64 12.30 -6.76
CA ILE A 62 0.37 12.99 -7.09
C ILE A 62 -0.44 12.22 -8.13
N ILE A 63 0.21 11.71 -9.18
CA ILE A 63 -0.47 10.93 -10.22
C ILE A 63 -1.01 9.62 -9.62
N THR A 64 -0.20 8.94 -8.81
CA THR A 64 -0.58 7.68 -8.15
C THR A 64 -1.78 7.86 -7.23
N THR A 65 -1.80 8.92 -6.42
CA THR A 65 -2.95 9.21 -5.54
C THR A 65 -4.21 9.55 -6.35
N GLY A 66 -4.08 10.25 -7.47
CA GLY A 66 -5.19 10.51 -8.40
C GLY A 66 -5.82 9.22 -8.94
N PHE A 67 -5.00 8.25 -9.38
CA PHE A 67 -5.50 6.95 -9.84
C PHE A 67 -6.14 6.13 -8.72
N ARG A 68 -5.53 6.10 -7.53
CA ARG A 68 -6.09 5.39 -6.36
C ARG A 68 -7.44 5.94 -5.96
N LEU A 69 -7.59 7.26 -5.93
CA LEU A 69 -8.86 7.92 -5.59
C LEU A 69 -9.96 7.58 -6.61
N GLU A 70 -9.63 7.50 -7.89
CA GLU A 70 -10.59 7.10 -8.93
C GLU A 70 -10.99 5.62 -8.79
N GLU A 71 -10.05 4.74 -8.45
CA GLU A 71 -10.33 3.32 -8.20
C GLU A 71 -11.22 3.12 -6.96
N GLU A 72 -10.90 3.79 -5.86
CA GLU A 72 -11.72 3.80 -4.65
C GLU A 72 -13.12 4.36 -4.93
N ARG A 73 -13.25 5.44 -5.70
CA ARG A 73 -14.55 5.99 -6.14
C ARG A 73 -15.35 5.00 -7.00
N ARG A 74 -14.69 4.22 -7.86
CA ARG A 74 -15.36 3.20 -8.69
C ARG A 74 -15.83 2.01 -7.86
N LEU A 75 -15.03 1.58 -6.90
CA LEU A 75 -15.42 0.55 -5.93
C LEU A 75 -16.57 1.05 -5.06
N HIS A 76 -16.45 2.24 -4.48
CA HIS A 76 -17.53 2.87 -3.73
C HIS A 76 -18.78 3.03 -4.57
N ARG A 77 -18.71 3.42 -5.86
CA ARG A 77 -19.90 3.50 -6.73
C ARG A 77 -20.57 2.15 -6.97
N LYS A 78 -19.80 1.06 -7.08
CA LYS A 78 -20.32 -0.29 -7.28
C LYS A 78 -20.92 -0.88 -5.99
N LEU A 79 -20.42 -0.47 -4.84
CA LEU A 79 -20.89 -0.88 -3.51
C LEU A 79 -21.93 0.08 -2.93
N SER A 80 -22.01 1.33 -3.40
CA SER A 80 -23.01 2.32 -3.02
C SER A 80 -24.31 2.04 -3.77
N VAL A 81 -25.08 1.11 -3.20
CA VAL A 81 -26.51 1.35 -3.01
C VAL A 81 -26.66 2.71 -2.30
N PRO A 82 -27.67 3.56 -2.60
CA PRO A 82 -27.84 4.84 -1.92
C PRO A 82 -27.93 4.62 -0.41
N LEU A 83 -26.86 4.97 0.31
CA LEU A 83 -26.86 5.07 1.76
C LEU A 83 -26.35 6.46 2.11
N ASP A 84 -27.34 7.32 2.30
CA ASP A 84 -27.42 8.35 3.32
C ASP A 84 -26.64 9.65 3.13
N ASP A 85 -27.42 10.72 3.29
CA ASP A 85 -27.24 12.14 3.00
C ASP A 85 -26.57 12.92 4.14
N GLY A 86 -25.77 12.24 4.97
CA GLY A 86 -25.22 12.80 6.20
C GLY A 86 -26.24 12.89 7.35
N SER A 87 -27.37 12.20 7.25
CA SER A 87 -28.27 11.98 8.38
C SER A 87 -27.55 11.16 9.48
N PRO A 88 -27.76 11.47 10.77
CA PRO A 88 -27.28 10.64 11.89
C PRO A 88 -27.88 9.21 11.90
N ALA A 89 -28.79 8.90 10.96
CA ALA A 89 -29.31 7.57 10.73
C ALA A 89 -28.23 6.59 10.24
N GLY A 90 -27.38 6.96 9.28
CA GLY A 90 -26.42 6.04 8.67
C GLY A 90 -25.35 5.49 9.61
N GLU A 91 -24.87 6.30 10.56
CA GLU A 91 -23.91 5.85 11.58
C GLU A 91 -24.57 4.88 12.58
N THR A 92 -25.84 5.11 12.90
CA THR A 92 -26.64 4.22 13.76
C THR A 92 -27.04 2.94 13.02
N GLU A 93 -27.34 3.02 11.73
CA GLU A 93 -27.68 1.88 10.87
C GLU A 93 -26.50 0.94 10.66
N PHE A 94 -25.28 1.47 10.51
CA PHE A 94 -24.08 0.64 10.44
C PHE A 94 -23.85 -0.13 11.75
N GLN A 95 -24.02 0.53 12.90
CA GLN A 95 -23.94 -0.15 14.21
C GLN A 95 -25.03 -1.22 14.37
N LEU A 96 -26.26 -0.93 13.94
CA LEU A 96 -27.38 -1.88 14.00
C LEU A 96 -27.18 -3.06 13.03
N GLU A 97 -26.59 -2.84 11.86
CA GLU A 97 -26.31 -3.88 10.88
C GLU A 97 -25.17 -4.81 11.35
N LEU A 98 -24.14 -4.23 11.99
CA LEU A 98 -23.08 -4.98 12.64
C LEU A 98 -23.63 -5.86 13.77
N LEU A 99 -24.47 -5.30 14.64
CA LEU A 99 -25.11 -6.03 15.74
C LEU A 99 -26.03 -7.15 15.24
N ARG A 100 -26.84 -6.91 14.20
CA ARG A 100 -27.68 -7.96 13.59
C ARG A 100 -26.87 -9.08 12.95
N SER A 101 -25.68 -8.77 12.44
CA SER A 101 -24.79 -9.76 11.85
C SER A 101 -24.15 -10.63 12.93
N ILE A 102 -23.71 -10.02 14.04
CA ILE A 102 -23.19 -10.73 15.22
C ILE A 102 -24.26 -11.66 15.82
N GLN A 103 -25.48 -11.16 16.05
CA GLN A 103 -26.58 -11.99 16.58
C GLN A 103 -27.02 -13.11 15.63
N ARG A 104 -26.83 -12.96 14.33
CA ARG A 104 -27.06 -14.05 13.37
C ARG A 104 -26.00 -15.13 13.46
N LEU A 105 -24.74 -14.75 13.72
CA LEU A 105 -23.65 -15.72 13.89
C LEU A 105 -23.81 -16.50 15.19
N GLU A 106 -24.18 -15.84 16.29
CA GLU A 106 -24.44 -16.50 17.58
C GLU A 106 -25.50 -17.58 17.46
N ARG A 107 -26.67 -17.28 16.86
CA ARG A 107 -27.73 -18.28 16.65
C ARG A 107 -27.29 -19.46 15.78
N LYS A 108 -26.43 -19.23 14.79
CA LYS A 108 -25.89 -20.32 13.96
C LYS A 108 -24.92 -21.20 14.75
N LEU A 109 -24.12 -20.60 15.63
CA LEU A 109 -23.20 -21.32 16.51
C LEU A 109 -23.96 -22.17 17.52
N GLU A 110 -24.97 -21.62 18.19
CA GLU A 110 -25.83 -22.37 19.13
C GLU A 110 -26.50 -23.57 18.44
N GLY A 111 -26.99 -23.38 17.21
CA GLY A 111 -27.56 -24.47 16.43
C GLY A 111 -26.56 -25.55 16.01
N LEU A 112 -25.30 -25.17 15.77
CA LEU A 112 -24.22 -26.12 15.48
C LEU A 112 -23.82 -26.90 16.73
N GLU A 113 -23.73 -26.24 17.88
CA GLU A 113 -23.42 -26.86 19.16
C GLU A 113 -24.48 -27.91 19.54
N GLY A 114 -25.76 -27.59 19.36
CA GLY A 114 -26.84 -28.56 19.57
C GLY A 114 -26.74 -29.80 18.68
N LYS A 115 -26.41 -29.63 17.38
CA LYS A 115 -26.19 -30.76 16.48
C LYS A 115 -24.99 -31.61 16.88
N LEU A 116 -23.94 -30.98 17.40
CA LEU A 116 -22.74 -31.68 17.87
C LEU A 116 -23.00 -32.51 19.12
N GLN A 117 -23.83 -32.00 20.05
CA GLN A 117 -24.29 -32.75 21.22
C GLN A 117 -25.15 -33.95 20.82
N ASP A 118 -26.03 -33.80 19.84
CA ASP A 118 -26.89 -34.87 19.35
C ASP A 118 -26.07 -36.01 18.72
N VAL A 119 -25.12 -35.66 17.83
CA VAL A 119 -24.17 -36.62 17.25
C VAL A 119 -23.30 -37.28 18.33
N HIS A 120 -22.89 -36.53 19.37
CA HIS A 120 -22.15 -37.11 20.48
C HIS A 120 -23.00 -38.15 21.24
N GLY A 121 -24.28 -37.86 21.48
CA GLY A 121 -25.23 -38.80 22.07
C GLY A 121 -25.40 -40.06 21.23
N GLU A 122 -25.52 -39.92 19.91
CA GLU A 122 -25.66 -41.04 18.96
C GLU A 122 -24.40 -41.92 18.91
N ILE A 123 -23.21 -41.32 18.94
CA ILE A 123 -21.96 -42.10 19.01
C ILE A 123 -21.84 -42.87 20.33
N GLN A 124 -22.28 -42.29 21.46
CA GLN A 124 -22.26 -42.98 22.75
C GLN A 124 -23.26 -44.14 22.78
N SER A 125 -24.47 -43.96 22.24
CA SER A 125 -25.45 -45.05 22.16
C SER A 125 -24.96 -46.19 21.27
N LEU A 126 -24.38 -45.88 20.10
CA LEU A 126 -23.76 -46.87 19.21
C LEU A 126 -22.57 -47.59 19.86
N ARG A 127 -21.78 -46.89 20.69
CA ARG A 127 -20.68 -47.50 21.44
C ARG A 127 -21.19 -48.48 22.49
N VAL A 128 -22.23 -48.11 23.24
CA VAL A 128 -22.87 -48.98 24.25
C VAL A 128 -23.51 -50.21 23.60
N GLU A 129 -24.12 -50.05 22.42
CA GLU A 129 -24.71 -51.17 21.67
C GLU A 129 -23.65 -52.12 21.12
N ARG A 130 -22.53 -51.59 20.61
CA ARG A 130 -21.36 -52.38 20.19
C ARG A 130 -20.74 -53.17 21.36
N ASP A 131 -20.64 -52.58 22.54
CA ASP A 131 -20.04 -53.24 23.70
C ASP A 131 -20.94 -54.37 24.27
N ARG A 132 -22.26 -54.34 24.01
CA ARG A 132 -23.18 -55.46 24.34
C ARG A 132 -23.09 -56.66 23.39
N HIS A 133 -22.57 -56.47 22.17
CA HIS A 133 -22.46 -57.51 21.15
C HIS A 133 -21.04 -58.11 21.04
N LYS A 134 -20.16 -57.79 21.99
CA LYS A 134 -18.82 -58.38 22.04
C LYS A 134 -18.90 -59.75 22.76
N PRO A 135 -18.48 -60.86 22.11
CA PRO A 135 -18.51 -62.20 22.70
C PRO A 135 -17.48 -62.37 23.83
#